data_AF-A0A7J0BZV9-F1
#
_entry.id   AF-A0A7J0BZV9-F1
#
_cell.length_a   1.000
_cell.length_b   1.000
_cell.length_c   1.000
_cell.angle_alpha   90.00
_cell.angle_beta   90.00
_cell.angle_gamma   90.00
#
_symmetry.space_group_name_H-M   'P 1'
#
loop_
_entity.id
_entity.type
_entity.pdbx_description
1 polymer ?
#
loop_
_entity_poly.entity_id
_entity_poly.type
_entity_poly.pdbx_seq_one_letter_code
_entity_poly.pdbx_strand_id
1 'polypeptide(L)' 'MAVPTDEGLAVLREVSQHTNTKLTAVAEQLLEHAQGAQLPEDIQTALRHALTCHNRDRDWSKEGESR' A
#
# COMPACT_ATOMS: atom_id res chain seq x y z
N MET A 1 12.46 8.36 1.95
CA MET A 1 11.56 8.21 0.79
C MET A 1 10.14 8.33 1.29
N ALA A 2 9.47 9.46 1.07
CA ALA A 2 8.04 9.59 1.36
C ALA A 2 7.28 9.13 0.11
N VAL A 3 6.45 8.10 0.24
CA VAL A 3 5.46 7.78 -0.79
C VAL A 3 4.52 8.99 -0.83
N PRO A 4 4.31 9.65 -2.00
CA PRO A 4 3.37 10.76 -2.08
C PRO A 4 1.99 10.28 -1.62
N THR A 5 1.28 11.09 -0.84
CA THR A 5 0.10 10.70 -0.06
C THR A 5 -1.02 10.06 -0.91
N ASP A 6 -1.09 10.41 -2.19
CA ASP A 6 -2.04 9.85 -3.15
C ASP A 6 -1.77 8.36 -3.47
N GLU A 7 -0.49 8.00 -3.66
CA GLU A 7 -0.08 6.61 -3.92
C GLU A 7 -0.32 5.72 -2.69
N GLY A 8 -0.10 6.26 -1.49
CA GLY A 8 -0.41 5.56 -0.24
C GLY A 8 -1.89 5.20 -0.14
N LEU A 9 -2.78 6.14 -0.49
CA LEU A 9 -4.22 5.88 -0.49
C LEU A 9 -4.64 4.87 -1.57
N ALA A 10 -4.02 4.89 -2.74
CA ALA A 10 -4.28 3.93 -3.81
C ALA A 10 -3.95 2.48 -3.38
N VAL A 11 -2.78 2.28 -2.76
CA VAL A 11 -2.35 0.99 -2.21
C VAL A 11 -3.32 0.49 -1.14
N LEU A 12 -3.76 1.37 -0.22
CA LEU A 12 -4.74 1.01 0.80
C LEU A 12 -6.10 0.59 0.21
N ARG A 13 -6.53 1.26 -0.87
CA ARG A 13 -7.78 0.93 -1.58
C ARG A 13 -7.69 -0.43 -2.28
N GLU A 14 -6.54 -0.79 -2.82
CA GLU A 14 -6.32 -2.11 -3.42
C GLU A 14 -6.36 -3.22 -2.36
N VAL A 15 -5.69 -3.01 -1.22
CA VAL A 15 -5.73 -3.94 -0.08
C VAL A 15 -7.16 -4.14 0.43
N SER A 16 -7.92 -3.04 0.60
CA SER A 16 -9.33 -3.06 1.02
C SER A 16 -10.20 -3.90 0.08
N GLN A 17 -10.00 -3.81 -1.23
CA GLN A 17 -10.73 -4.60 -2.22
C GLN A 17 -10.36 -6.08 -2.17
N HIS A 18 -9.07 -6.39 -1.95
CA HIS A 18 -8.58 -7.77 -1.94
C HIS A 18 -8.97 -8.52 -0.66
N THR A 19 -8.98 -7.85 0.49
CA THR A 19 -9.31 -8.45 1.78
C THR A 19 -10.79 -8.30 2.17
N ASN A 20 -11.61 -7.71 1.30
CA ASN A 20 -13.00 -7.32 1.59
C ASN A 20 -13.17 -6.49 2.89
N THR A 21 -12.10 -5.82 3.33
CA THR A 21 -12.09 -5.07 4.58
C THR A 21 -12.29 -3.60 4.27
N LYS A 22 -13.05 -2.88 5.10
CA LYS A 22 -13.25 -1.43 4.92
C LYS A 22 -11.91 -0.70 4.96
N LEU A 23 -11.70 0.26 4.05
CA LEU A 23 -10.49 1.08 3.99
C LEU A 23 -10.13 1.71 5.34
N THR A 24 -11.12 2.19 6.09
CA THR A 24 -10.93 2.76 7.43
C THR A 24 -10.36 1.74 8.40
N ALA A 25 -10.90 0.51 8.41
CA ALA A 25 -10.41 -0.55 9.28
C ALA A 25 -8.98 -0.98 8.91
N VAL A 26 -8.64 -1.01 7.62
CA VAL A 26 -7.26 -1.25 7.16
C VAL A 26 -6.34 -0.12 7.63
N ALA A 27 -6.77 1.14 7.53
CA ALA A 27 -5.99 2.30 7.99
C ALA A 27 -5.78 2.30 9.52
N GLU A 28 -6.80 1.95 10.28
CA GLU A 28 -6.73 1.81 11.74
C GLU A 28 -5.73 0.72 12.13
N GLN A 29 -5.83 -0.47 11.53
CA GLN A 29 -4.91 -1.57 11.81
C GLN A 29 -3.46 -1.28 11.41
N LEU A 30 -3.26 -0.48 10.36
CA LEU A 30 -1.92 0.00 10.00
C LEU A 30 -1.39 1.03 10.98
N LEU A 31 -2.24 1.91 11.50
CA LEU A 31 -1.86 2.87 12.53
C LEU A 31 -1.49 2.15 13.83
N GLU A 32 -2.27 1.16 14.23
CA GLU A 32 -1.97 0.28 15.37
C GLU A 32 -0.67 -0.49 15.15
N HIS A 33 -0.46 -1.01 13.93
CA HIS A 33 0.78 -1.70 13.57
C HIS A 33 2.01 -0.78 13.66
N ALA A 34 1.89 0.47 13.22
CA ALA A 34 2.95 1.48 13.37
C ALA A 34 3.28 1.76 14.85
N GLN A 35 2.34 1.51 15.75
CA GLN A 35 2.52 1.62 17.20
C GLN A 35 3.01 0.31 17.86
N GLY A 36 3.25 -0.75 17.06
CA GLY A 36 3.79 -2.04 17.51
C GLY A 36 2.75 -3.16 17.64
N ALA A 37 1.51 -2.95 17.21
CA ALA A 37 0.51 -4.01 17.14
C ALA A 37 0.82 -5.00 15.98
N GLN A 38 0.26 -6.20 16.06
CA GLN A 38 0.43 -7.18 14.99
C GLN A 38 -0.62 -6.97 13.89
N LEU A 39 -0.17 -6.80 12.65
CA LEU A 39 -1.04 -6.70 11.49
C LEU A 39 -1.53 -8.10 11.08
N PRO A 40 -2.83 -8.28 10.73
CA PRO A 40 -3.31 -9.55 10.21
C PRO A 40 -2.54 -10.00 8.96
N GLU A 41 -2.26 -11.30 8.86
CA GLU A 41 -1.42 -11.87 7.80
C GLU A 41 -2.01 -11.63 6.40
N ASP A 42 -3.34 -11.69 6.27
CA ASP A 42 -4.05 -11.42 5.01
C ASP A 42 -3.80 -9.99 4.52
N ILE A 43 -3.81 -9.02 5.45
CA ILE A 43 -3.59 -7.60 5.14
C ILE A 43 -2.12 -7.34 4.88
N GLN A 44 -1.22 -7.98 5.62
CA GLN A 44 0.22 -7.89 5.38
C GLN A 44 0.59 -8.42 3.99
N THR A 45 0.02 -9.56 3.60
CA THR A 45 0.26 -10.18 2.29
C THR A 45 -0.29 -9.32 1.16
N ALA A 46 -1.54 -8.84 1.29
CA ALA A 46 -2.15 -7.95 0.31
C ALA A 46 -1.37 -6.63 0.18
N LEU A 47 -0.92 -6.03 1.30
CA LEU A 47 -0.14 -4.79 1.30
C LEU A 47 1.20 -4.97 0.60
N ARG A 48 1.92 -6.04 0.90
CA ARG A 48 3.20 -6.36 0.24
C ARG A 48 3.02 -6.60 -1.26
N HIS A 49 1.93 -7.26 -1.66
CA HIS A 49 1.61 -7.48 -3.07
C HIS A 49 1.32 -6.15 -3.78
N ALA A 50 0.45 -5.32 -3.22
CA ALA A 50 0.11 -4.00 -3.75
C ALA A 50 1.35 -3.08 -3.89
N LEU A 51 2.21 -3.05 -2.87
CA LEU A 51 3.47 -2.30 -2.92
C LEU A 51 4.43 -2.84 -4.00
N THR A 52 4.49 -4.15 -4.20
CA THR A 52 5.35 -4.76 -5.23
C THR A 52 4.86 -4.41 -6.64
N CYS A 53 3.54 -4.48 -6.88
CA CYS A 53 2.94 -4.07 -8.15
C CYS A 53 3.18 -2.58 -8.44
N HIS A 54 2.97 -1.72 -7.44
CA HIS A 54 3.12 -0.27 -7.60
C HIS A 54 4.58 0.16 -7.81
N ASN A 55 5.53 -0.47 -7.13
CA ASN A 55 6.95 -0.19 -7.36
C ASN A 55 7.42 -0.64 -8.76
N ARG A 56 6.83 -1.70 -9.31
CA ARG A 56 7.13 -2.16 -10.68
C ARG A 56 6.60 -1.22 -11.76
N ASP A 57 5.51 -0.51 -11.50
CA ASP A 57 4.97 0.52 -12.41
C ASP A 57 5.80 1.82 -12.40
N ARG A 58 6.34 2.20 -11.22
CA ARG A 58 7.21 3.39 -11.08
C ARG A 58 8.59 3.25 -11.73
N ASP A 59 9.11 2.03 -11.85
CA ASP A 59 10.40 1.75 -12.49
C ASP A 59 10.37 2.14 -13.98
N TRP A 60 9.26 1.87 -14.67
CA TRP A 60 9.06 2.23 -16.08
C TRP A 60 8.87 3.73 -16.33
N SER A 61 8.36 4.47 -15.33
CA SER A 61 8.06 5.90 -15.48
C SER A 61 9.29 6.80 -15.30
N LYS A 62 10.44 6.28 -14.86
CA LYS A 62 11.67 7.06 -14.69
C LYS A 62 12.59 7.05 -15.93
N GLU A 63 12.26 6.27 -16.96
CA GLU A 63 13.11 6.12 -18.15
C GLU A 63 12.73 7.09 -19.29
N GLY A 64 11.66 7.88 -19.13
CA GLY A 64 11.14 8.80 -20.17
C GLY A 64 11.37 10.30 -19.93
N GLU A 65 11.98 10.71 -18.81
CA GLU A 65 12.20 12.14 -18.49
C GLU A 65 13.71 12.46 -18.48
N SER A 66 14.32 12.29 -19.65
CA SER A 66 15.58 12.93 -20.02
C SER A 66 15.57 13.11 -21.53
N ARG A 67 14.94 14.20 -21.97
CA ARG A 67 15.20 14.76 -23.30
C ARG A 67 15.02 16.26 -23.32
#